data_AF-A0A959DTR7-F1
#
_entry.id   AF-A0A959DTR7-F1
#
_cell.length_a   1.000
_cell.length_b   1.000
_cell.length_c   1.000
_cell.angle_alpha   90.00
_cell.angle_beta   90.00
_cell.angle_gamma   90.00
#
_symmetry.space_group_name_H-M   'P 1'
#
loop_
_entity.id
_entity.type
_entity.pdbx_description
1 polymer ?
#
loop_
_entity_poly.entity_id
_entity_poly.type
_entity_poly.pdbx_seq_one_letter_code
_entity_poly.pdbx_strand_id
1 'polypeptide(L)'
;MQSFLKLSFVFLLWVSCITIASAQPSNDNCNNALPITQLDGTCINYDFNNPTWDFTNGSCYPNTANNIWFNFTAQGEYALINIVGDPKIAITVLTLPNGCGNIAGATEIACGISPLTVNNLNPGDLYYIIVGQLVTGITGFDMCVLNPPPPPNDEPCNAIVVPANGCTAGTTVGATPDFTIPGCPNESTNNAVFYSYTLGPTTIQLDITIGTNNITGMMGAALLEFPNGCDQNPFLAGANTTYCGPVTNMLSFNNLTPGSTVYLMIASSQLGAGTFSDMCFTESSGEPPCATNGTCADAEVIPIPNAAEPVCVDGCNNGLPSGGFTNCGGAFTNPTAWYTFNSGPNNTVVINLTSGDFTAPNFVLMSDCGTIVDCNTEVTTIQSNTDYWIGVTDGEGNTGDFELCVTLLSIVAPCIQSETFTITGSSMGSPLEGPFKPCETITFQYSTNFYSGGVCQWIHTFIPYISDCWNNQVPNLVGYPAGTTAGNFNWYPAG
;
A
#
# COMPACT_ATOMS: atom_id res chain seq x y z
N MET A 1 28.67 -88.29 56.74
CA MET A 1 29.45 -87.66 57.85
C MET A 1 29.32 -86.16 57.65
N GLN A 2 28.35 -85.54 58.32
CA GLN A 2 28.54 -84.81 59.58
C GLN A 2 29.49 -83.61 59.42
N SER A 3 28.95 -82.39 59.35
CA SER A 3 28.94 -81.50 60.52
C SER A 3 28.41 -80.09 60.19
N PHE A 4 27.34 -79.77 60.91
CA PHE A 4 26.74 -78.50 61.27
C PHE A 4 27.63 -77.24 61.48
N LEU A 5 26.97 -76.10 61.26
CA LEU A 5 27.05 -74.79 61.95
C LEU A 5 28.28 -73.88 61.75
N LYS A 6 28.05 -72.68 61.20
CA LYS A 6 27.99 -71.45 62.02
C LYS A 6 27.47 -70.24 61.23
N LEU A 7 26.44 -69.65 61.82
CA LEU A 7 25.84 -68.36 61.53
C LEU A 7 26.83 -67.26 61.95
N SER A 8 27.23 -66.36 61.04
CA SER A 8 27.75 -65.05 61.39
C SER A 8 27.31 -64.04 60.35
N PHE A 9 26.24 -63.35 60.69
CA PHE A 9 25.86 -62.04 60.17
C PHE A 9 27.07 -61.10 60.23
N VAL A 10 27.66 -60.79 59.09
CA VAL A 10 28.45 -59.57 58.91
C VAL A 10 27.77 -58.81 57.79
N PHE A 11 26.80 -58.00 58.20
CA PHE A 11 26.16 -56.99 57.38
C PHE A 11 27.24 -55.94 57.10
N LEU A 12 27.90 -56.07 55.94
CA LEU A 12 28.86 -55.08 55.46
C LEU A 12 28.04 -53.85 55.08
N LEU A 13 27.93 -52.92 56.03
CA LEU A 13 27.29 -51.62 55.87
C LEU A 13 28.18 -50.81 54.93
N TRP A 14 27.96 -50.97 53.62
CA TRP A 14 28.48 -50.09 52.59
C TRP A 14 27.81 -48.74 52.82
N VAL A 15 28.44 -47.89 53.62
CA VAL A 15 28.14 -46.45 53.62
C VAL A 15 28.62 -45.94 52.27
N SER A 16 27.81 -46.16 51.24
CA SER A 16 27.77 -45.27 50.09
C SER A 16 27.41 -43.91 50.67
N CYS A 17 28.45 -43.08 50.88
CA CYS A 17 28.30 -41.65 50.96
C CYS A 17 27.73 -41.21 49.60
N ILE A 18 26.42 -41.34 49.45
CA ILE A 18 25.66 -40.61 48.45
C ILE A 18 25.75 -39.18 48.94
N THR A 19 26.80 -38.49 48.53
CA THR A 19 26.71 -37.05 48.39
C THR A 19 25.49 -36.82 47.52
N ILE A 20 24.43 -36.28 48.11
CA ILE A 20 23.30 -35.73 47.38
C ILE A 20 23.87 -34.53 46.63
N ALA A 21 24.55 -34.78 45.51
CA ALA A 21 24.83 -33.75 44.54
C ALA A 21 23.45 -33.41 44.00
N SER A 22 22.95 -32.21 44.33
CA SER A 22 21.78 -31.66 43.63
C SER A 22 22.09 -31.74 42.15
N ALA A 23 21.27 -32.44 41.38
CA ALA A 23 21.41 -32.44 39.94
C ALA A 23 21.23 -31.00 39.45
N GLN A 24 22.05 -30.61 38.47
CA GLN A 24 21.89 -29.35 37.76
C GLN A 24 20.61 -29.37 36.92
N PRO A 25 20.05 -28.21 36.55
CA PRO A 25 18.93 -28.15 35.64
C PRO A 25 19.26 -28.87 34.32
N SER A 26 18.27 -29.48 33.68
CA SER A 26 18.50 -30.24 32.42
C SER A 26 19.10 -29.38 31.31
N ASN A 27 18.87 -28.07 31.37
CA ASN A 27 19.30 -27.06 30.41
C ASN A 27 20.41 -26.16 30.95
N ASP A 28 21.25 -26.69 31.84
CA ASP A 28 22.45 -26.03 32.38
C ASP A 28 23.55 -25.77 31.34
N ASN A 29 23.40 -26.28 30.10
CA ASN A 29 24.34 -26.04 29.00
C ASN A 29 23.57 -25.77 27.71
N CYS A 30 24.14 -24.94 26.83
CA CYS A 30 23.55 -24.57 25.55
C CYS A 30 23.18 -25.77 24.67
N ASN A 31 24.01 -26.82 24.64
CA ASN A 31 23.73 -28.02 23.84
C ASN A 31 22.43 -28.74 24.26
N ASN A 32 21.98 -28.51 25.49
CA ASN A 32 20.74 -29.04 26.04
C ASN A 32 19.71 -27.93 26.27
N ALA A 33 19.81 -26.82 25.53
CA ALA A 33 18.86 -25.71 25.62
C ALA A 33 17.43 -26.24 25.48
N LEU A 34 16.59 -25.92 26.46
CA LEU A 34 15.22 -26.42 26.50
C LEU A 34 14.37 -25.68 25.44
N PRO A 35 13.72 -26.39 24.51
CA PRO A 35 12.86 -25.74 23.52
C PRO A 35 11.58 -25.22 24.17
N ILE A 36 11.29 -23.94 23.97
CA ILE A 36 10.04 -23.30 24.34
C ILE A 36 9.10 -23.36 23.14
N THR A 37 8.11 -24.24 23.21
CA THR A 37 7.10 -24.40 22.15
C THR A 37 5.83 -23.62 22.40
N GLN A 38 5.58 -23.20 23.65
CA GLN A 38 4.42 -22.41 24.04
C GLN A 38 4.82 -20.93 24.06
N LEU A 39 4.46 -20.22 22.99
CA LEU A 39 4.81 -18.80 22.75
C LEU A 39 3.59 -17.87 22.88
N ASP A 40 2.59 -18.28 23.65
CA ASP A 40 1.31 -17.56 23.86
C ASP A 40 1.30 -16.67 25.11
N GLY A 41 2.45 -16.53 25.79
CA GLY A 41 2.56 -15.79 27.05
C GLY A 41 2.13 -16.55 28.29
N THR A 42 1.81 -17.85 28.19
CA THR A 42 1.57 -18.70 29.36
C THR A 42 2.87 -18.92 30.13
N CYS A 43 2.83 -18.76 31.45
CA CYS A 43 3.99 -18.93 32.30
C CYS A 43 4.22 -20.41 32.64
N ILE A 44 5.46 -20.87 32.48
CA ILE A 44 5.90 -22.22 32.85
C ILE A 44 6.96 -22.11 33.95
N ASN A 45 6.85 -22.98 34.96
CA ASN A 45 7.84 -23.08 36.03
C ASN A 45 9.08 -23.84 35.55
N TYR A 46 10.26 -23.25 35.72
CA TYR A 46 11.54 -23.83 35.38
C TYR A 46 12.44 -23.99 36.61
N ASP A 47 13.17 -25.10 36.64
CA ASP A 47 14.18 -25.38 37.66
C ASP A 47 15.41 -24.48 37.47
N PHE A 48 15.90 -23.93 38.57
CA PHE A 48 17.12 -23.12 38.61
C PHE A 48 18.00 -23.51 39.82
N ASN A 49 17.95 -24.79 40.23
CA ASN A 49 18.74 -25.27 41.35
C ASN A 49 20.21 -25.47 40.99
N ASN A 50 21.07 -24.66 41.61
CA ASN A 50 22.53 -24.76 41.55
C ASN A 50 23.23 -24.57 40.19
N PRO A 51 22.66 -23.83 39.21
CA PRO A 51 23.17 -23.81 37.83
C PRO A 51 24.66 -23.48 37.78
N THR A 52 25.34 -23.93 36.73
CA THR A 52 26.73 -23.59 36.47
C THR A 52 26.85 -22.55 35.38
N TRP A 53 28.02 -21.92 35.28
CA TRP A 53 28.32 -21.04 34.17
C TRP A 53 28.68 -21.88 32.94
N ASP A 54 27.94 -21.69 31.84
CA ASP A 54 28.33 -22.15 30.50
C ASP A 54 29.10 -21.05 29.75
N PHE A 55 29.66 -21.36 28.58
CA PHE A 55 30.70 -20.58 27.88
C PHE A 55 30.43 -19.10 27.56
N THR A 56 29.20 -18.59 27.63
CA THR A 56 28.90 -17.18 27.38
C THR A 56 27.65 -16.70 28.13
N ASN A 57 27.57 -15.38 28.31
CA ASN A 57 26.43 -14.62 28.83
C ASN A 57 26.21 -13.39 27.96
N GLY A 58 25.07 -12.72 28.13
CA GLY A 58 24.83 -11.43 27.50
C GLY A 58 25.51 -10.25 28.20
N SER A 59 25.43 -9.09 27.55
CA SER A 59 26.13 -7.87 27.94
C SER A 59 25.62 -7.23 29.24
N CYS A 60 24.39 -7.56 29.67
CA CYS A 60 23.71 -6.90 30.77
C CYS A 60 23.92 -7.54 32.16
N TYR A 61 24.80 -8.54 32.28
CA TYR A 61 25.13 -9.18 33.55
C TYR A 61 26.54 -9.80 33.54
N PRO A 62 27.09 -10.23 34.70
CA PRO A 62 28.45 -10.72 34.76
C PRO A 62 28.71 -11.87 33.78
N ASN A 63 29.80 -11.75 33.03
CA ASN A 63 30.18 -12.72 32.01
C ASN A 63 30.44 -14.13 32.56
N THR A 64 30.63 -14.29 33.87
CA THR A 64 30.82 -15.58 34.58
C THR A 64 29.63 -15.97 35.45
N ALA A 65 28.48 -15.31 35.32
CA ALA A 65 27.28 -15.66 36.08
C ALA A 65 26.72 -17.02 35.65
N ASN A 66 26.34 -17.85 36.61
CA ASN A 66 25.67 -19.12 36.32
C ASN A 66 24.41 -18.90 35.49
N ASN A 67 24.17 -19.76 34.51
CA ASN A 67 23.12 -19.56 33.52
C ASN A 67 22.43 -20.88 33.16
N ILE A 68 21.23 -20.77 32.61
CA ILE A 68 20.55 -21.87 31.93
C ILE A 68 20.04 -21.39 30.57
N TRP A 69 19.80 -22.36 29.68
CA TRP A 69 19.59 -22.11 28.26
C TRP A 69 18.21 -22.57 27.79
N PHE A 70 17.59 -21.75 26.96
CA PHE A 70 16.38 -22.10 26.24
C PHE A 70 16.54 -21.75 24.77
N ASN A 71 15.66 -22.26 23.92
CA ASN A 71 15.55 -21.81 22.54
C ASN A 71 14.09 -21.75 22.10
N PHE A 72 13.80 -20.92 21.10
CA PHE A 72 12.52 -20.89 20.43
C PHE A 72 12.70 -20.52 18.97
N THR A 73 11.78 -20.97 18.12
CA THR A 73 11.68 -20.53 16.73
C THR A 73 10.68 -19.39 16.67
N ALA A 74 11.09 -18.24 16.14
CA ALA A 74 10.23 -17.06 16.13
C ALA A 74 8.99 -17.30 15.24
N GLN A 75 7.81 -16.93 15.73
CA GLN A 75 6.56 -16.95 14.96
C GLN A 75 6.23 -15.56 14.39
N GLY A 76 6.68 -14.51 15.06
CA GLY A 76 6.56 -13.10 14.63
C GLY A 76 7.79 -12.28 15.01
N GLU A 77 7.80 -11.01 14.63
CA GLU A 77 8.97 -10.14 14.80
C GLU A 77 9.19 -9.60 16.22
N TYR A 78 8.16 -9.75 17.07
CA TYR A 78 8.14 -9.27 18.44
C TYR A 78 8.06 -10.43 19.42
N ALA A 79 8.89 -10.40 20.47
CA ALA A 79 8.71 -11.23 21.65
C ALA A 79 8.69 -10.43 22.96
N LEU A 80 7.87 -10.85 23.91
CA LEU A 80 7.88 -10.41 25.30
C LEU A 80 8.24 -11.59 26.18
N ILE A 81 9.33 -11.47 26.93
CA ILE A 81 9.76 -12.46 27.91
C ILE A 81 9.53 -11.87 29.29
N ASN A 82 8.58 -12.43 30.02
CA ASN A 82 8.26 -12.05 31.38
C ASN A 82 8.63 -13.16 32.35
N ILE A 83 9.13 -12.77 33.52
CA ILE A 83 9.48 -13.64 34.62
C ILE A 83 8.68 -13.20 35.84
N VAL A 84 7.91 -14.12 36.40
CA VAL A 84 7.06 -13.84 37.56
C VAL A 84 7.85 -14.10 38.85
N GLY A 85 7.63 -13.26 39.86
CA GLY A 85 8.17 -13.48 41.21
C GLY A 85 9.54 -12.85 41.51
N ASP A 86 9.98 -11.91 40.66
CA ASP A 86 11.22 -11.11 40.81
C ASP A 86 12.47 -11.90 41.30
N PRO A 87 13.00 -12.82 40.48
CA PRO A 87 14.04 -13.72 40.98
C PRO A 87 15.42 -13.07 41.05
N LYS A 88 15.62 -11.84 40.57
CA LYS A 88 16.95 -11.25 40.34
C LYS A 88 17.75 -12.11 39.33
N ILE A 89 17.17 -12.26 38.15
CA ILE A 89 17.79 -12.88 36.98
C ILE A 89 17.77 -11.93 35.80
N ALA A 90 18.76 -12.07 34.94
CA ALA A 90 18.85 -11.34 33.68
C ALA A 90 18.55 -12.28 32.51
N ILE A 91 18.04 -11.71 31.42
CA ILE A 91 17.60 -12.41 30.24
C ILE A 91 18.43 -11.87 29.06
N THR A 92 19.00 -12.78 28.28
CA THR A 92 19.62 -12.45 26.98
C THR A 92 18.91 -13.22 25.90
N VAL A 93 18.61 -12.57 24.78
CA VAL A 93 18.19 -13.24 23.54
C VAL A 93 19.27 -13.02 22.49
N LEU A 94 19.72 -14.10 21.85
CA LEU A 94 20.77 -14.03 20.83
C LEU A 94 20.61 -15.10 19.75
N THR A 95 21.33 -14.91 18.65
CA THR A 95 21.52 -15.94 17.62
C THR A 95 22.90 -16.58 17.77
N LEU A 96 22.97 -17.90 17.53
CA LEU A 96 24.21 -18.69 17.50
C LEU A 96 24.32 -19.40 16.15
N PRO A 97 24.71 -18.71 15.05
CA PRO A 97 24.72 -19.30 13.72
C PRO A 97 25.71 -20.47 13.59
N ASN A 98 26.73 -20.52 14.44
CA ASN A 98 27.72 -21.60 14.50
C ASN A 98 27.45 -22.63 15.62
N GLY A 99 26.27 -22.58 16.25
CA GLY A 99 25.87 -23.47 17.32
C GLY A 99 26.56 -23.20 18.66
N CYS A 100 26.27 -24.06 19.63
CA CYS A 100 26.78 -23.96 21.00
C CYS A 100 28.29 -24.17 21.09
N GLY A 101 28.95 -23.44 22.00
CA GLY A 101 30.40 -23.48 22.20
C GLY A 101 31.21 -22.59 21.24
N ASN A 102 30.55 -21.86 20.33
CA ASN A 102 31.20 -20.96 19.39
C ASN A 102 30.45 -19.62 19.27
N ILE A 103 31.03 -18.56 19.82
CA ILE A 103 30.47 -17.21 19.75
C ILE A 103 30.81 -16.45 18.46
N ALA A 104 31.58 -17.05 17.54
CA ALA A 104 31.90 -16.41 16.28
C ALA A 104 30.60 -16.15 15.50
N GLY A 105 30.32 -14.88 15.18
CA GLY A 105 29.11 -14.48 14.48
C GLY A 105 27.83 -14.52 15.34
N ALA A 106 27.94 -14.78 16.65
CA ALA A 106 26.80 -14.65 17.55
C ALA A 106 26.36 -13.18 17.65
N THR A 107 25.05 -12.94 17.60
CA THR A 107 24.47 -11.59 17.70
C THR A 107 23.51 -11.55 18.87
N GLU A 108 23.82 -10.71 19.86
CA GLU A 108 22.87 -10.36 20.93
C GLU A 108 21.77 -9.47 20.35
N ILE A 109 20.52 -9.91 20.47
CA ILE A 109 19.33 -9.18 20.01
C ILE A 109 18.84 -8.25 21.11
N ALA A 110 18.76 -8.77 22.34
CA ALA A 110 18.32 -8.02 23.50
C ALA A 110 18.94 -8.58 24.78
N CYS A 111 19.17 -7.70 25.75
CA CYS A 111 19.60 -8.10 27.08
C CYS A 111 18.98 -7.16 28.11
N GLY A 112 18.39 -7.71 29.16
CA GLY A 112 17.86 -6.91 30.26
C GLY A 112 17.31 -7.74 31.40
N ILE A 113 16.43 -7.12 32.17
CA ILE A 113 15.64 -7.76 33.22
C ILE A 113 14.19 -7.90 32.77
N SER A 114 13.38 -8.65 33.51
CA SER A 114 11.96 -8.82 33.22
C SER A 114 11.14 -7.54 33.47
N PRO A 115 10.15 -7.22 32.61
CA PRO A 115 9.89 -7.87 31.32
C PRO A 115 10.90 -7.42 30.26
N LEU A 116 11.38 -8.35 29.44
CA LEU A 116 12.26 -8.06 28.32
C LEU A 116 11.46 -8.05 27.02
N THR A 117 11.42 -6.89 26.37
CA THR A 117 10.92 -6.74 25.01
C THR A 117 12.04 -7.01 24.00
N VAL A 118 11.74 -7.82 22.99
CA VAL A 118 12.63 -8.17 21.90
C VAL A 118 11.93 -7.84 20.58
N ASN A 119 12.58 -7.05 19.73
CA ASN A 119 12.05 -6.63 18.43
C ASN A 119 12.97 -7.10 17.31
N ASN A 120 12.51 -7.00 16.07
CA ASN A 120 13.27 -7.34 14.86
C ASN A 120 13.72 -8.82 14.83
N LEU A 121 12.87 -9.71 15.32
CA LEU A 121 13.04 -11.15 15.10
C LEU A 121 12.62 -11.49 13.66
N ASN A 122 13.26 -12.46 13.04
CA ASN A 122 12.83 -12.99 11.76
C ASN A 122 11.96 -14.23 12.01
N PRO A 123 10.69 -14.25 11.57
CA PRO A 123 9.86 -15.44 11.68
C PRO A 123 10.53 -16.66 11.02
N GLY A 124 10.55 -17.79 11.71
CA GLY A 124 11.19 -19.03 11.29
C GLY A 124 12.65 -19.22 11.76
N ASP A 125 13.33 -18.16 12.21
CA ASP A 125 14.70 -18.26 12.72
C ASP A 125 14.73 -18.80 14.17
N LEU A 126 15.81 -19.50 14.52
CA LEU A 126 16.05 -20.04 15.87
C LEU A 126 16.80 -19.02 16.74
N TYR A 127 16.23 -18.69 17.89
CA TYR A 127 16.83 -17.82 18.89
C TYR A 127 17.08 -18.58 20.18
N TYR A 128 18.17 -18.21 20.87
CA TYR A 128 18.51 -18.73 22.19
C TYR A 128 18.18 -17.69 23.26
N ILE A 129 17.62 -18.15 24.37
CA ILE A 129 17.41 -17.35 25.57
C ILE A 129 18.37 -17.85 26.64
N ILE A 130 19.23 -16.97 27.15
CA ILE A 130 20.06 -17.23 28.32
C ILE A 130 19.37 -16.57 29.52
N VAL A 131 19.14 -17.36 30.57
CA VAL A 131 18.68 -16.84 31.86
C VAL A 131 19.84 -16.93 32.85
N GLY A 132 20.39 -15.76 33.21
CA GLY A 132 21.57 -15.63 34.05
C GLY A 132 21.24 -15.19 35.48
N GLN A 133 21.98 -15.74 36.45
CA GLN A 133 21.84 -15.43 37.87
C GLN A 133 22.49 -14.09 38.23
N LEU A 134 21.72 -13.12 38.76
CA LEU A 134 22.29 -11.88 39.31
C LEU A 134 22.64 -12.02 40.80
N VAL A 135 21.88 -12.83 41.56
CA VAL A 135 22.21 -13.14 42.95
C VAL A 135 21.95 -14.61 43.30
N THR A 136 22.64 -15.10 44.33
CA THR A 136 22.49 -16.47 44.87
C THR A 136 21.14 -16.71 45.55
N GLY A 137 20.67 -17.96 45.57
CA GLY A 137 19.52 -18.41 46.38
C GLY A 137 18.22 -18.65 45.60
N ILE A 138 18.27 -18.58 44.28
CA ILE A 138 17.17 -18.90 43.37
C ILE A 138 17.17 -20.41 43.15
N THR A 139 15.99 -21.02 43.19
CA THR A 139 15.81 -22.47 43.01
C THR A 139 14.85 -22.79 41.86
N GLY A 140 14.09 -21.80 41.40
CA GLY A 140 13.22 -21.88 40.23
C GLY A 140 12.54 -20.55 39.97
N PHE A 141 11.91 -20.42 38.80
CA PHE A 141 11.17 -19.23 38.38
C PHE A 141 10.10 -19.59 37.37
N ASP A 142 9.07 -18.76 37.26
CA ASP A 142 8.09 -18.88 36.18
C ASP A 142 8.48 -17.92 35.06
N MET A 143 8.60 -18.44 33.84
CA MET A 143 8.85 -17.61 32.65
C MET A 143 7.74 -17.80 31.63
N CYS A 144 7.27 -16.68 31.11
CA CYS A 144 6.23 -16.56 30.11
C CYS A 144 6.84 -15.92 28.87
N VAL A 145 6.78 -16.62 27.74
CA VAL A 145 7.27 -16.13 26.45
C VAL A 145 6.06 -15.92 25.56
N LEU A 146 5.87 -14.68 25.12
CA LEU A 146 4.86 -14.29 24.14
C LEU A 146 5.59 -13.92 22.85
N ASN A 147 5.36 -14.64 21.76
CA ASN A 147 5.87 -14.33 20.43
C ASN A 147 4.81 -14.79 19.41
N PRO A 148 3.71 -14.03 19.28
CA PRO A 148 2.62 -14.39 18.39
C PRO A 148 3.03 -14.22 16.92
N PRO A 149 2.46 -15.02 16.00
CA PRO A 149 2.60 -14.74 14.58
C PRO A 149 1.84 -13.48 14.18
N PRO A 150 2.23 -12.81 13.09
CA PRO A 150 1.42 -11.76 12.47
C PRO A 150 0.00 -12.25 12.15
N PRO A 151 -1.03 -11.44 12.38
CA PRO A 151 -2.39 -11.74 11.92
C PRO A 151 -2.43 -11.94 10.38
N PRO A 152 -3.38 -12.74 9.85
CA PRO A 152 -3.47 -12.96 8.39
C PRO A 152 -3.68 -11.67 7.58
N ASN A 153 -4.26 -10.64 8.19
CA ASN A 153 -4.58 -9.36 7.59
C ASN A 153 -3.70 -8.22 8.12
N ASP A 154 -2.47 -8.54 8.50
CA ASP A 154 -1.44 -7.56 8.88
C ASP A 154 -0.98 -6.70 7.70
N GLU A 155 -1.33 -7.10 6.47
CA GLU A 155 -1.02 -6.36 5.23
C GLU A 155 -2.32 -5.93 4.53
N PRO A 156 -2.37 -4.73 3.92
CA PRO A 156 -3.57 -4.22 3.24
C PRO A 156 -4.01 -5.11 2.08
N CYS A 157 -3.08 -5.74 1.36
CA CYS A 157 -3.40 -6.67 0.27
C CYS A 157 -4.02 -7.99 0.75
N ASN A 158 -3.88 -8.32 2.03
CA ASN A 158 -4.48 -9.49 2.66
C ASN A 158 -5.67 -9.10 3.54
N ALA A 159 -6.24 -7.90 3.35
CA ALA A 159 -7.36 -7.41 4.12
C ALA A 159 -8.53 -8.40 4.13
N ILE A 160 -9.11 -8.64 5.31
CA ILE A 160 -10.29 -9.49 5.43
C ILE A 160 -11.49 -8.76 4.86
N VAL A 161 -12.13 -9.36 3.85
CA VAL A 161 -13.36 -8.83 3.26
C VAL A 161 -14.51 -8.95 4.28
N VAL A 162 -15.09 -7.81 4.64
CA VAL A 162 -16.28 -7.76 5.48
C VAL A 162 -17.52 -7.78 4.60
N PRO A 163 -18.45 -8.75 4.77
CA PRO A 163 -19.65 -8.79 3.96
C PRO A 163 -20.58 -7.61 4.28
N ALA A 164 -21.40 -7.20 3.31
CA ALA A 164 -22.35 -6.09 3.48
C ALA A 164 -23.26 -6.29 4.71
N ASN A 165 -23.33 -5.29 5.58
CA ASN A 165 -24.01 -5.37 6.89
C ASN A 165 -23.57 -6.57 7.77
N GLY A 166 -22.36 -7.06 7.55
CA GLY A 166 -21.76 -8.18 8.24
C GLY A 166 -20.97 -7.77 9.47
N CYS A 167 -20.61 -8.78 10.25
CA CYS A 167 -19.69 -8.63 11.36
C CYS A 167 -18.47 -9.52 11.15
N THR A 168 -17.34 -9.07 11.68
CA THR A 168 -16.09 -9.82 11.68
C THR A 168 -15.41 -9.73 13.04
N ALA A 169 -14.28 -10.38 13.17
CA ALA A 169 -13.42 -10.34 14.35
C ALA A 169 -11.97 -10.16 13.90
N GLY A 170 -11.09 -9.93 14.86
CA GLY A 170 -9.66 -10.04 14.64
C GLY A 170 -8.84 -9.60 15.82
N THR A 171 -7.59 -9.27 15.55
CA THR A 171 -6.64 -8.94 16.59
C THR A 171 -5.50 -8.11 16.04
N THR A 172 -4.97 -7.21 16.87
CA THR A 172 -3.69 -6.52 16.62
C THR A 172 -2.52 -7.24 17.31
N VAL A 173 -2.76 -8.38 17.98
CA VAL A 173 -1.70 -9.16 18.63
C VAL A 173 -0.80 -9.78 17.58
N GLY A 174 0.48 -9.38 17.61
CA GLY A 174 1.47 -9.80 16.61
C GLY A 174 1.50 -8.95 15.36
N ALA A 175 0.62 -7.95 15.24
CA ALA A 175 0.59 -7.03 14.10
C ALA A 175 1.86 -6.17 14.02
N THR A 176 2.27 -5.84 12.80
CA THR A 176 3.50 -5.09 12.51
C THR A 176 3.20 -3.63 12.16
N PRO A 177 4.18 -2.71 12.31
CA PRO A 177 3.99 -1.30 12.00
C PRO A 177 3.68 -1.05 10.51
N ASP A 178 2.60 -0.33 10.21
CA ASP A 178 2.17 -0.03 8.84
C ASP A 178 2.05 1.50 8.60
N PHE A 179 1.13 1.95 7.74
CA PHE A 179 0.94 3.34 7.36
C PHE A 179 0.65 4.24 8.58
N THR A 180 1.20 5.45 8.56
CA THR A 180 0.91 6.43 9.62
C THR A 180 -0.52 6.93 9.52
N ILE A 181 -1.29 6.80 10.60
CA ILE A 181 -2.62 7.40 10.74
C ILE A 181 -2.46 8.91 11.05
N PRO A 182 -2.97 9.82 10.20
CA PRO A 182 -2.88 11.26 10.46
C PRO A 182 -3.42 11.67 11.83
N GLY A 183 -2.64 12.46 12.57
CA GLY A 183 -2.99 12.92 13.91
C GLY A 183 -2.74 11.90 15.04
N CYS A 184 -2.20 10.73 14.72
CA CYS A 184 -1.85 9.72 15.71
C CYS A 184 -0.35 9.60 16.01
N PRO A 185 0.05 9.33 17.28
CA PRO A 185 1.42 8.97 17.60
C PRO A 185 1.78 7.54 17.13
N ASN A 186 2.75 7.42 16.23
CA ASN A 186 3.16 6.14 15.61
C ASN A 186 3.45 5.05 16.65
N GLU A 187 4.24 5.33 17.69
CA GLU A 187 4.60 4.32 18.71
C GLU A 187 3.39 3.72 19.45
N SER A 188 2.23 4.39 19.38
CA SER A 188 1.01 3.97 20.06
C SER A 188 -0.05 3.35 19.15
N THR A 189 0.08 3.47 17.83
CA THR A 189 -1.00 3.21 16.87
C THR A 189 -0.52 2.84 15.46
N ASN A 190 0.68 2.27 15.32
CA ASN A 190 1.16 1.86 13.99
C ASN A 190 1.00 0.37 13.71
N ASN A 191 0.85 -0.48 14.73
CA ASN A 191 0.74 -1.93 14.52
C ASN A 191 -0.68 -2.28 14.10
N ALA A 192 -0.87 -2.60 12.83
CA ALA A 192 -2.15 -2.45 12.17
C ALA A 192 -2.67 -3.71 11.50
N VAL A 193 -3.99 -3.82 11.42
CA VAL A 193 -4.65 -4.86 10.63
C VAL A 193 -5.72 -4.25 9.73
N PHE A 194 -5.97 -4.91 8.60
CA PHE A 194 -6.79 -4.36 7.53
C PHE A 194 -8.05 -5.18 7.25
N TYR A 195 -9.12 -4.48 6.94
CA TYR A 195 -10.40 -5.04 6.51
C TYR A 195 -10.88 -4.28 5.30
N SER A 196 -11.42 -4.97 4.28
CA SER A 196 -11.98 -4.31 3.10
C SER A 196 -13.49 -4.43 3.07
N TYR A 197 -14.14 -3.38 2.55
CA TYR A 197 -15.59 -3.29 2.49
C TYR A 197 -16.01 -2.47 1.27
N THR A 198 -16.97 -2.97 0.48
CA THR A 198 -17.53 -2.23 -0.65
C THR A 198 -18.81 -1.53 -0.20
N LEU A 199 -18.80 -0.20 -0.26
CA LEU A 199 -19.94 0.62 0.15
C LEU A 199 -21.13 0.41 -0.80
N GLY A 200 -22.34 0.46 -0.24
CA GLY A 200 -23.56 0.53 -1.03
C GLY A 200 -23.61 1.74 -1.99
N PRO A 201 -24.45 1.69 -3.04
CA PRO A 201 -24.52 2.71 -4.08
C PRO A 201 -25.06 4.06 -3.62
N THR A 202 -25.55 4.17 -2.39
CA THR A 202 -26.05 5.42 -1.79
C THR A 202 -25.37 5.74 -0.46
N THR A 203 -24.33 4.99 -0.09
CA THR A 203 -23.77 5.04 1.27
C THR A 203 -22.77 6.18 1.40
N ILE A 204 -23.09 7.13 2.28
CA ILE A 204 -22.26 8.31 2.56
C ILE A 204 -21.62 8.29 3.95
N GLN A 205 -22.04 7.33 4.79
CA GLN A 205 -21.54 7.14 6.14
C GLN A 205 -21.47 5.65 6.47
N LEU A 206 -20.41 5.29 7.18
CA LEU A 206 -20.15 3.95 7.68
C LEU A 206 -19.88 4.03 9.18
N ASP A 207 -20.77 3.44 9.97
CA ASP A 207 -20.59 3.26 11.40
C ASP A 207 -20.08 1.85 11.69
N ILE A 208 -19.06 1.74 12.55
CA ILE A 208 -18.45 0.48 12.94
C ILE A 208 -18.62 0.32 14.44
N THR A 209 -19.36 -0.72 14.82
CA THR A 209 -19.58 -1.06 16.24
C THR A 209 -18.77 -2.31 16.56
N ILE A 210 -18.03 -2.30 17.66
CA ILE A 210 -17.24 -3.44 18.15
C ILE A 210 -17.88 -3.95 19.43
N GLY A 211 -18.40 -5.18 19.42
CA GLY A 211 -19.05 -5.76 20.59
C GLY A 211 -18.09 -5.97 21.76
N THR A 212 -16.98 -6.69 21.52
CA THR A 212 -15.91 -6.89 22.50
C THR A 212 -14.61 -6.32 21.97
N ASN A 213 -13.94 -5.48 22.76
CA ASN A 213 -12.67 -4.87 22.39
C ASN A 213 -11.67 -4.99 23.55
N ASN A 214 -10.63 -5.80 23.35
CA ASN A 214 -9.57 -6.05 24.33
C ASN A 214 -8.27 -5.31 24.00
N ILE A 215 -8.29 -4.39 23.04
CA ILE A 215 -7.17 -3.44 22.86
C ILE A 215 -7.10 -2.57 24.13
N THR A 216 -5.89 -2.19 24.54
CA THR A 216 -5.66 -1.31 25.69
C THR A 216 -4.77 -0.13 25.30
N GLY A 217 -4.81 0.94 26.09
CA GLY A 217 -4.10 2.18 25.77
C GLY A 217 -4.79 2.97 24.67
N MET A 218 -4.03 3.41 23.67
CA MET A 218 -4.58 4.14 22.52
C MET A 218 -4.91 3.19 21.37
N MET A 219 -5.94 3.57 20.63
CA MET A 219 -6.39 2.94 19.40
C MET A 219 -6.33 3.97 18.28
N GLY A 220 -5.75 3.57 17.16
CA GLY A 220 -5.85 4.28 15.89
C GLY A 220 -6.80 3.55 14.96
N ALA A 221 -7.60 4.28 14.20
CA ALA A 221 -8.29 3.71 13.05
C ALA A 221 -8.30 4.69 11.89
N ALA A 222 -8.28 4.19 10.66
CA ALA A 222 -8.45 5.00 9.47
C ALA A 222 -9.28 4.25 8.43
N LEU A 223 -10.13 4.98 7.71
CA LEU A 223 -10.79 4.48 6.52
C LEU A 223 -10.03 4.99 5.29
N LEU A 224 -9.52 4.05 4.49
CA LEU A 224 -8.55 4.27 3.44
C LEU A 224 -9.08 3.82 2.08
N GLU A 225 -8.51 4.36 1.01
CA GLU A 225 -8.67 3.88 -0.36
C GLU A 225 -7.29 3.67 -1.00
N PHE A 226 -7.19 2.65 -1.85
CA PHE A 226 -5.96 2.27 -2.57
C PHE A 226 -6.17 2.34 -4.09
N PRO A 227 -6.31 3.54 -4.68
CA PRO A 227 -6.62 3.71 -6.11
C PRO A 227 -5.52 3.15 -7.03
N ASN A 228 -4.28 3.10 -6.55
CA ASN A 228 -3.13 2.58 -7.29
C ASN A 228 -2.76 1.13 -6.91
N GLY A 229 -3.62 0.42 -6.19
CA GLY A 229 -3.37 -0.91 -5.64
C GLY A 229 -2.91 -0.89 -4.18
N CYS A 230 -3.16 -1.99 -3.47
CA CYS A 230 -2.95 -2.13 -2.02
C CYS A 230 -1.48 -2.08 -1.58
N ASP A 231 -0.53 -2.30 -2.49
CA ASP A 231 0.92 -2.18 -2.24
C ASP A 231 1.43 -0.73 -2.34
N GLN A 232 0.55 0.24 -2.61
CA GLN A 232 0.90 1.66 -2.77
C GLN A 232 0.37 2.48 -1.60
N ASN A 233 0.87 3.71 -1.46
CA ASN A 233 0.38 4.63 -0.43
C ASN A 233 -1.14 4.83 -0.54
N PRO A 234 -1.89 4.68 0.58
CA PRO A 234 -3.32 4.90 0.60
C PRO A 234 -3.67 6.40 0.60
N PHE A 235 -4.93 6.67 0.29
CA PHE A 235 -5.61 7.94 0.52
C PHE A 235 -6.66 7.75 1.62
N LEU A 236 -7.04 8.83 2.31
CA LEU A 236 -8.20 8.78 3.19
C LEU A 236 -9.48 8.66 2.33
N ALA A 237 -10.39 7.76 2.71
CA ALA A 237 -11.66 7.54 2.02
C ALA A 237 -12.64 8.72 2.10
N GLY A 238 -12.29 9.77 2.84
CA GLY A 238 -13.06 11.00 2.97
C GLY A 238 -12.35 12.01 3.88
N ALA A 239 -12.90 13.21 3.98
CA ALA A 239 -12.35 14.22 4.89
C ALA A 239 -12.48 13.77 6.35
N ASN A 240 -11.34 13.69 7.06
CA ASN A 240 -11.25 13.28 8.47
C ASN A 240 -11.73 11.85 8.77
N THR A 241 -11.50 10.88 7.87
CA THR A 241 -11.83 9.46 8.12
C THR A 241 -10.81 8.75 9.02
N THR A 242 -10.41 9.40 10.11
CA THR A 242 -9.40 8.90 11.06
C THR A 242 -9.92 9.00 12.48
N TYR A 243 -9.59 8.03 13.31
CA TYR A 243 -9.81 8.03 14.74
C TYR A 243 -8.47 7.90 15.46
N CYS A 244 -8.27 8.74 16.47
CA CYS A 244 -7.13 8.63 17.36
C CYS A 244 -7.52 8.94 18.79
N GLY A 245 -7.39 7.98 19.69
CA GLY A 245 -7.71 8.22 21.09
C GLY A 245 -7.69 6.97 21.97
N PRO A 246 -8.26 7.06 23.18
CA PRO A 246 -8.51 5.89 24.01
C PRO A 246 -9.33 4.83 23.28
N VAL A 247 -9.24 3.57 23.69
CA VAL A 247 -10.04 2.49 23.09
C VAL A 247 -11.53 2.83 23.08
N THR A 248 -12.16 2.64 21.93
CA THR A 248 -13.60 2.85 21.69
C THR A 248 -14.23 1.60 21.07
N ASN A 249 -15.54 1.46 21.26
CA ASN A 249 -16.35 0.42 20.63
C ASN A 249 -17.20 0.95 19.47
N MET A 250 -17.02 2.22 19.12
CA MET A 250 -17.77 2.88 18.07
C MET A 250 -16.84 3.79 17.27
N LEU A 251 -16.85 3.60 15.96
CA LEU A 251 -16.20 4.47 14.97
C LEU A 251 -17.29 4.93 14.00
N SER A 252 -17.17 6.16 13.50
CA SER A 252 -18.11 6.74 12.55
C SER A 252 -17.35 7.53 11.51
N PHE A 253 -17.53 7.17 10.25
CA PHE A 253 -16.88 7.79 9.10
C PHE A 253 -17.94 8.35 8.17
N ASN A 254 -17.79 9.61 7.76
CA ASN A 254 -18.78 10.35 6.97
C ASN A 254 -18.13 10.89 5.69
N ASN A 255 -18.95 11.47 4.81
CA ASN A 255 -18.52 12.03 3.53
C ASN A 255 -17.83 10.98 2.66
N LEU A 256 -18.36 9.76 2.69
CA LEU A 256 -17.85 8.64 1.92
C LEU A 256 -18.40 8.68 0.50
N THR A 257 -17.59 8.16 -0.42
CA THR A 257 -17.92 8.04 -1.83
C THR A 257 -18.77 6.78 -2.07
N PRO A 258 -20.05 6.91 -2.49
CA PRO A 258 -20.91 5.75 -2.69
C PRO A 258 -20.33 4.75 -3.68
N GLY A 259 -20.49 3.45 -3.42
CA GLY A 259 -19.97 2.38 -4.28
C GLY A 259 -18.46 2.13 -4.20
N SER A 260 -17.68 2.96 -3.48
CA SER A 260 -16.23 2.76 -3.40
C SER A 260 -15.86 1.56 -2.53
N THR A 261 -14.68 0.99 -2.77
CA THR A 261 -14.10 -0.06 -1.91
C THR A 261 -13.14 0.60 -0.93
N VAL A 262 -13.50 0.56 0.34
CA VAL A 262 -12.75 1.17 1.43
C VAL A 262 -12.04 0.10 2.27
N TYR A 263 -10.96 0.50 2.90
CA TYR A 263 -10.15 -0.32 3.79
C TYR A 263 -10.15 0.29 5.19
N LEU A 264 -10.67 -0.45 6.17
CA LEU A 264 -10.52 -0.11 7.57
C LEU A 264 -9.17 -0.62 8.06
N MET A 265 -8.30 0.31 8.43
CA MET A 265 -7.09 0.06 9.19
C MET A 265 -7.43 0.23 10.68
N ILE A 266 -7.18 -0.79 11.51
CA ILE A 266 -7.24 -0.70 12.98
C ILE A 266 -5.85 -0.94 13.52
N ALA A 267 -5.37 -0.04 14.38
CA ALA A 267 -4.02 -0.10 14.90
C ALA A 267 -3.93 0.14 16.41
N SER A 268 -2.90 -0.43 17.02
CA SER A 268 -2.58 -0.30 18.44
C SER A 268 -1.08 -0.21 18.66
N SER A 269 -0.69 -0.11 19.93
CA SER A 269 0.70 -0.31 20.34
C SER A 269 0.96 -1.79 20.58
N GLN A 270 2.22 -2.20 20.49
CA GLN A 270 2.58 -3.59 20.76
C GLN A 270 2.14 -4.11 22.14
N LEU A 271 2.27 -3.30 23.18
CA LEU A 271 1.83 -3.66 24.54
C LEU A 271 0.31 -3.50 24.74
N GLY A 272 -0.31 -2.63 23.94
CA GLY A 272 -1.74 -2.38 23.92
C GLY A 272 -2.52 -3.32 23.01
N ALA A 273 -1.83 -4.21 22.30
CA ALA A 273 -2.42 -5.11 21.34
C ALA A 273 -3.47 -6.03 21.99
N GLY A 274 -4.53 -6.32 21.24
CA GLY A 274 -5.67 -7.06 21.76
C GLY A 274 -6.52 -7.70 20.69
N THR A 275 -7.46 -8.54 21.13
CA THR A 275 -8.48 -9.15 20.27
C THR A 275 -9.75 -8.31 20.29
N PHE A 276 -10.52 -8.38 19.22
CA PHE A 276 -11.85 -7.79 19.14
C PHE A 276 -12.82 -8.72 18.39
N SER A 277 -14.08 -8.71 18.79
CA SER A 277 -15.14 -9.53 18.20
C SER A 277 -16.39 -8.70 17.94
N ASP A 278 -17.23 -9.23 17.06
CA ASP A 278 -18.52 -8.62 16.70
C ASP A 278 -18.32 -7.18 16.20
N MET A 279 -17.30 -6.98 15.36
CA MET A 279 -17.05 -5.73 14.65
C MET A 279 -18.00 -5.67 13.45
N CYS A 280 -19.09 -4.95 13.58
CA CYS A 280 -20.17 -4.87 12.62
C CYS A 280 -20.19 -3.53 11.88
N PHE A 281 -20.37 -3.60 10.57
CA PHE A 281 -20.41 -2.44 9.67
C PHE A 281 -21.88 -2.09 9.42
N THR A 282 -22.25 -0.85 9.70
CA THR A 282 -23.61 -0.34 9.47
C THR A 282 -23.53 0.85 8.53
N GLU A 283 -24.16 0.71 7.37
CA GLU A 283 -24.25 1.79 6.38
C GLU A 283 -25.38 2.74 6.73
N SER A 284 -25.14 4.02 6.49
CA SER A 284 -26.19 5.04 6.44
C SER A 284 -26.24 5.61 5.02
N SER A 285 -27.40 5.43 4.39
CA SER A 285 -27.65 5.94 3.04
C SER A 285 -27.85 7.45 3.06
N GLY A 286 -27.17 8.14 2.16
CA GLY A 286 -27.48 9.50 1.75
C GLY A 286 -28.63 9.54 0.74
N GLU A 287 -28.80 10.69 0.09
CA GLU A 287 -29.63 10.72 -1.11
C GLU A 287 -29.04 9.80 -2.18
N PRO A 288 -29.90 9.12 -2.97
CA PRO A 288 -29.43 8.37 -4.14
C PRO A 288 -28.60 9.27 -5.06
N PRO A 289 -27.60 8.69 -5.76
CA PRO A 289 -26.88 9.44 -6.78
C PRO A 289 -27.87 10.04 -7.78
N CYS A 290 -27.61 11.27 -8.20
CA CYS A 290 -28.47 11.97 -9.15
C CYS A 290 -28.48 11.33 -10.54
N ALA A 291 -27.45 10.53 -10.86
CA ALA A 291 -27.31 9.81 -12.12
C ALA A 291 -26.72 8.41 -11.91
N THR A 292 -26.72 7.59 -12.96
CA THR A 292 -26.19 6.20 -12.92
C THR A 292 -24.87 6.04 -13.68
N ASN A 293 -24.42 7.08 -14.36
CA ASN A 293 -23.19 7.12 -15.15
C ASN A 293 -21.95 7.42 -14.29
N GLY A 294 -21.86 6.80 -13.11
CA GLY A 294 -20.78 7.04 -12.15
C GLY A 294 -19.45 6.39 -12.52
N THR A 295 -19.44 5.44 -13.44
CA THR A 295 -18.22 4.74 -13.85
C THR A 295 -18.00 4.88 -15.35
N CYS A 296 -16.73 4.76 -15.79
CA CYS A 296 -16.42 4.75 -17.22
C CYS A 296 -17.14 3.62 -17.98
N ALA A 297 -17.43 2.49 -17.33
CA ALA A 297 -18.16 1.37 -17.93
C ALA A 297 -19.66 1.66 -18.11
N ASP A 298 -20.24 2.48 -17.24
CA ASP A 298 -21.65 2.87 -17.24
C ASP A 298 -21.88 4.25 -17.88
N ALA A 299 -20.90 4.74 -18.64
CA ALA A 299 -20.92 6.07 -19.23
C ALA A 299 -22.18 6.32 -20.08
N GLU A 300 -22.80 7.48 -19.89
CA GLU A 300 -23.99 7.87 -20.63
C GLU A 300 -23.63 8.26 -22.06
N VAL A 301 -24.34 7.68 -23.04
CA VAL A 301 -24.11 7.98 -24.45
C VAL A 301 -24.68 9.35 -24.79
N ILE A 302 -23.84 10.27 -25.28
CA ILE A 302 -24.26 11.54 -25.89
C ILE A 302 -24.53 11.28 -27.38
N PRO A 303 -25.80 11.25 -27.83
CA PRO A 303 -26.10 11.03 -29.24
C PRO A 303 -25.83 12.31 -30.02
N ILE A 304 -24.80 12.32 -30.86
CA ILE A 304 -24.44 13.48 -31.69
C ILE A 304 -25.04 13.32 -33.09
N PRO A 305 -26.21 13.92 -33.42
CA PRO A 305 -26.88 13.72 -34.70
C PRO A 305 -26.24 14.53 -35.83
N ASN A 306 -25.59 15.65 -35.50
CA ASN A 306 -24.88 16.51 -36.43
C ASN A 306 -23.61 17.02 -35.76
N ALA A 307 -22.50 16.90 -36.46
CA ALA A 307 -21.19 17.22 -35.93
C ALA A 307 -21.02 18.74 -35.68
N ALA A 308 -21.52 19.58 -36.58
CA ALA A 308 -21.26 21.02 -36.56
C ALA A 308 -22.10 21.83 -35.55
N GLU A 309 -23.05 21.20 -34.86
CA GLU A 309 -23.89 21.86 -33.85
C GLU A 309 -23.56 21.30 -32.46
N PRO A 310 -23.50 22.14 -31.42
CA PRO A 310 -23.25 21.67 -30.07
C PRO A 310 -24.42 20.82 -29.58
N VAL A 311 -24.10 19.65 -29.02
CA VAL A 311 -25.05 18.80 -28.30
C VAL A 311 -24.74 18.93 -26.82
N CYS A 312 -25.69 19.52 -26.08
CA CYS A 312 -25.58 19.73 -24.65
C CYS A 312 -26.41 18.69 -23.90
N VAL A 313 -25.85 18.18 -22.81
CA VAL A 313 -26.52 17.31 -21.85
C VAL A 313 -26.45 17.95 -20.46
N ASP A 314 -27.59 17.92 -19.76
CA ASP A 314 -27.65 18.26 -18.35
C ASP A 314 -27.14 17.06 -17.55
N GLY A 315 -26.17 17.29 -16.69
CA GLY A 315 -25.50 16.26 -15.89
C GLY A 315 -25.42 16.64 -14.43
N CYS A 316 -25.10 15.66 -13.59
CA CYS A 316 -24.89 15.90 -12.16
C CYS A 316 -23.88 14.88 -11.60
N ASN A 317 -23.04 15.31 -10.65
CA ASN A 317 -22.07 14.43 -9.96
C ASN A 317 -22.44 14.15 -8.49
N ASN A 318 -23.60 14.60 -8.02
CA ASN A 318 -24.04 14.39 -6.65
C ASN A 318 -24.28 12.90 -6.35
N GLY A 319 -23.56 12.39 -5.35
CA GLY A 319 -23.58 10.97 -4.96
C GLY A 319 -22.87 10.02 -5.93
N LEU A 320 -22.20 10.50 -6.98
CA LEU A 320 -21.41 9.65 -7.87
C LEU A 320 -20.06 9.26 -7.24
N PRO A 321 -19.48 8.11 -7.63
CA PRO A 321 -18.16 7.69 -7.18
C PRO A 321 -17.04 8.58 -7.74
N SER A 322 -15.84 8.45 -7.19
CA SER A 322 -14.67 9.15 -7.72
C SER A 322 -14.29 8.62 -9.12
N GLY A 323 -13.60 9.45 -9.90
CA GLY A 323 -13.06 9.04 -11.21
C GLY A 323 -11.98 7.96 -11.08
N GLY A 324 -11.34 7.84 -9.91
CA GLY A 324 -10.46 6.73 -9.54
C GLY A 324 -8.99 6.89 -9.96
N PHE A 325 -8.55 8.11 -10.31
CA PHE A 325 -7.16 8.36 -10.73
C PHE A 325 -6.71 9.79 -10.37
N THR A 326 -5.40 10.03 -10.37
CA THR A 326 -4.77 11.29 -9.91
C THR A 326 -4.25 12.18 -11.04
N ASN A 327 -4.33 11.74 -12.29
CA ASN A 327 -4.03 12.58 -13.46
C ASN A 327 -4.94 13.82 -13.51
N CYS A 328 -4.61 14.77 -14.39
CA CYS A 328 -5.33 16.05 -14.50
C CYS A 328 -5.35 16.85 -13.18
N GLY A 329 -4.23 16.88 -12.45
CA GLY A 329 -4.10 17.66 -11.22
C GLY A 329 -4.83 17.09 -10.01
N GLY A 330 -5.22 15.81 -10.03
CA GLY A 330 -5.90 15.15 -8.92
C GLY A 330 -7.41 15.38 -8.86
N ALA A 331 -8.00 16.15 -9.79
CA ALA A 331 -9.43 16.46 -9.78
C ALA A 331 -10.32 15.21 -9.77
N PHE A 332 -9.87 14.11 -10.39
CA PHE A 332 -10.64 12.87 -10.53
C PHE A 332 -10.53 11.92 -9.33
N THR A 333 -9.97 12.37 -8.21
CA THR A 333 -10.24 11.75 -6.91
C THR A 333 -11.61 12.15 -6.34
N ASN A 334 -12.30 13.10 -6.99
CA ASN A 334 -13.60 13.60 -6.59
C ASN A 334 -14.76 12.97 -7.39
N PRO A 335 -16.03 13.09 -6.93
CA PRO A 335 -17.21 12.58 -7.63
C PRO A 335 -17.23 12.95 -9.12
N THR A 336 -17.32 11.93 -9.98
CA THR A 336 -17.16 12.07 -11.43
C THR A 336 -18.32 11.43 -12.18
N ALA A 337 -18.93 12.19 -13.09
CA ALA A 337 -19.91 11.71 -14.04
C ALA A 337 -19.25 11.35 -15.37
N TRP A 338 -19.67 10.25 -16.00
CA TRP A 338 -19.06 9.72 -17.21
C TRP A 338 -20.01 9.76 -18.40
N TYR A 339 -19.48 10.21 -19.54
CA TYR A 339 -20.19 10.25 -20.82
C TYR A 339 -19.37 9.61 -21.91
N THR A 340 -20.02 9.14 -22.96
CA THR A 340 -19.35 8.60 -24.15
C THR A 340 -19.98 9.11 -25.44
N PHE A 341 -19.16 9.28 -26.48
CA PHE A 341 -19.63 9.66 -27.81
C PHE A 341 -18.77 9.00 -28.89
N ASN A 342 -19.35 8.78 -30.07
CA ASN A 342 -18.61 8.35 -31.25
C ASN A 342 -18.24 9.59 -32.09
N SER A 343 -16.97 9.69 -32.45
CA SER A 343 -16.44 10.79 -33.27
C SER A 343 -16.99 10.84 -34.70
N GLY A 344 -17.52 9.73 -35.22
CA GLY A 344 -17.95 9.62 -36.62
C GLY A 344 -16.83 10.05 -37.59
N PRO A 345 -17.12 10.68 -38.74
CA PRO A 345 -16.08 11.09 -39.68
C PRO A 345 -15.25 12.32 -39.24
N ASN A 346 -15.43 12.80 -38.00
CA ASN A 346 -14.81 14.04 -37.52
C ASN A 346 -13.44 13.78 -36.90
N ASN A 347 -12.60 14.82 -36.87
CA ASN A 347 -11.21 14.73 -36.40
C ASN A 347 -10.89 15.77 -35.30
N THR A 348 -11.89 16.49 -34.82
CA THR A 348 -11.75 17.51 -33.79
C THR A 348 -12.99 17.48 -32.91
N VAL A 349 -12.79 17.55 -31.59
CA VAL A 349 -13.87 17.74 -30.62
C VAL A 349 -13.70 19.08 -29.94
N VAL A 350 -14.82 19.78 -29.75
CA VAL A 350 -14.92 20.96 -28.90
C VAL A 350 -15.79 20.60 -27.70
N ILE A 351 -15.25 20.77 -26.50
CA ILE A 351 -15.92 20.46 -25.23
C ILE A 351 -16.07 21.77 -24.47
N ASN A 352 -17.28 22.08 -24.08
CA ASN A 352 -17.59 23.19 -23.19
C ASN A 352 -18.31 22.65 -21.95
N LEU A 353 -17.84 23.05 -20.78
CA LEU A 353 -18.40 22.64 -19.49
C LEU A 353 -18.76 23.90 -18.71
N THR A 354 -20.03 24.00 -18.33
CA THR A 354 -20.52 25.09 -17.49
C THR A 354 -21.25 24.52 -16.26
N SER A 355 -21.16 25.20 -15.13
CA SER A 355 -21.91 24.84 -13.92
C SER A 355 -22.03 26.07 -13.03
N GLY A 356 -23.16 26.17 -12.32
CA GLY A 356 -23.36 27.15 -11.26
C GLY A 356 -22.95 26.62 -9.87
N ASP A 357 -22.81 25.29 -9.74
CA ASP A 357 -22.50 24.60 -8.49
C ASP A 357 -21.00 24.28 -8.36
N PHE A 358 -20.30 24.09 -9.49
CA PHE A 358 -18.87 23.83 -9.50
C PHE A 358 -18.08 25.14 -9.36
N THR A 359 -17.06 25.12 -8.52
CA THR A 359 -16.15 26.25 -8.31
C THR A 359 -14.88 26.10 -9.14
N ALA A 360 -14.52 24.86 -9.48
CA ALA A 360 -13.41 24.47 -10.32
C ALA A 360 -13.86 23.36 -11.30
N PRO A 361 -14.74 23.65 -12.27
CA PRO A 361 -15.23 22.65 -13.23
C PRO A 361 -14.05 22.05 -14.02
N ASN A 362 -13.96 20.71 -14.01
CA ASN A 362 -12.91 19.96 -14.68
C ASN A 362 -13.51 18.85 -15.54
N PHE A 363 -12.90 18.59 -16.70
CA PHE A 363 -13.20 17.42 -17.51
C PHE A 363 -11.94 16.76 -18.08
N VAL A 364 -12.05 15.47 -18.37
CA VAL A 364 -11.00 14.67 -19.04
C VAL A 364 -11.59 14.05 -20.29
N LEU A 365 -10.81 14.01 -21.37
CA LEU A 365 -11.12 13.25 -22.57
C LEU A 365 -10.25 11.99 -22.60
N MET A 366 -10.85 10.83 -22.82
CA MET A 366 -10.15 9.55 -22.85
C MET A 366 -10.54 8.72 -24.08
N SER A 367 -9.58 7.95 -24.60
CA SER A 367 -9.77 7.05 -25.76
C SER A 367 -10.22 5.64 -25.36
N ASP A 368 -10.07 5.31 -24.09
CA ASP A 368 -10.63 4.16 -23.39
C ASP A 368 -10.63 4.48 -21.87
N CYS A 369 -11.06 3.56 -21.00
CA CYS A 369 -11.09 3.80 -19.56
C CYS A 369 -9.72 3.87 -18.85
N GLY A 370 -8.60 3.81 -19.59
CA GLY A 370 -7.24 3.90 -19.03
C GLY A 370 -6.33 4.92 -19.71
N THR A 371 -6.71 5.44 -20.89
CA THR A 371 -5.85 6.25 -21.74
C THR A 371 -6.41 7.66 -21.91
N ILE A 372 -5.82 8.59 -21.17
CA ILE A 372 -6.13 10.02 -21.25
C ILE A 372 -5.61 10.60 -22.57
N VAL A 373 -6.49 11.28 -23.29
CA VAL A 373 -6.17 12.08 -24.47
C VAL A 373 -5.80 13.49 -24.06
N ASP A 374 -6.65 14.12 -23.22
CA ASP A 374 -6.44 15.49 -22.77
C ASP A 374 -7.20 15.78 -21.46
N CYS A 375 -6.78 16.82 -20.74
CA CYS A 375 -7.38 17.30 -19.51
C CYS A 375 -7.75 18.78 -19.68
N ASN A 376 -9.03 19.14 -19.52
CA ASN A 376 -9.53 20.52 -19.54
C ASN A 376 -9.22 21.32 -20.82
N THR A 377 -8.91 20.64 -21.93
CA THR A 377 -8.66 21.30 -23.21
C THR A 377 -9.95 21.40 -24.01
N GLU A 378 -10.43 22.63 -24.18
CA GLU A 378 -11.70 22.91 -24.89
C GLU A 378 -11.70 22.42 -26.34
N VAL A 379 -10.57 22.43 -27.04
CA VAL A 379 -10.47 22.00 -28.45
C VAL A 379 -9.35 20.99 -28.62
N THR A 380 -9.70 19.75 -28.93
CA THR A 380 -8.75 18.64 -29.02
C THR A 380 -8.90 17.88 -30.34
N THR A 381 -7.78 17.46 -30.94
CA THR A 381 -7.78 16.60 -32.13
C THR A 381 -8.05 15.15 -31.74
N ILE A 382 -8.92 14.48 -32.49
CA ILE A 382 -9.32 13.09 -32.24
C ILE A 382 -9.28 12.26 -33.52
N GLN A 383 -9.24 10.94 -33.38
CA GLN A 383 -9.37 10.02 -34.51
C GLN A 383 -10.84 9.89 -34.92
N SER A 384 -11.07 9.80 -36.22
CA SER A 384 -12.41 9.56 -36.78
C SER A 384 -12.85 8.11 -36.58
N ASN A 385 -14.14 7.91 -36.37
CA ASN A 385 -14.87 6.66 -36.19
C ASN A 385 -14.42 5.88 -34.95
N THR A 386 -13.98 6.61 -33.94
CA THR A 386 -13.53 6.12 -32.64
C THR A 386 -14.49 6.60 -31.54
N ASP A 387 -14.76 5.73 -30.57
CA ASP A 387 -15.49 6.07 -29.35
C ASP A 387 -14.55 6.74 -28.35
N TYR A 388 -15.05 7.76 -27.67
CA TYR A 388 -14.35 8.50 -26.63
C TYR A 388 -15.19 8.59 -25.37
N TRP A 389 -14.53 8.80 -24.24
CA TRP A 389 -15.13 8.99 -22.92
C TRP A 389 -14.79 10.37 -22.39
N ILE A 390 -15.76 10.99 -21.73
CA ILE A 390 -15.59 12.26 -21.02
C ILE A 390 -15.93 12.01 -19.55
N GLY A 391 -14.98 12.25 -18.66
CA GLY A 391 -15.24 12.33 -17.23
C GLY A 391 -15.41 13.79 -16.82
N VAL A 392 -16.44 14.12 -16.04
CA VAL A 392 -16.75 15.47 -15.56
C VAL A 392 -16.76 15.50 -14.04
N THR A 393 -16.04 16.45 -13.44
CA THR A 393 -15.92 16.60 -11.98
C THR A 393 -15.68 18.07 -11.58
N ASP A 394 -15.62 18.34 -10.28
CA ASP A 394 -15.15 19.59 -9.71
C ASP A 394 -13.80 19.35 -9.01
N GLY A 395 -12.79 20.15 -9.35
CA GLY A 395 -11.43 19.99 -8.82
C GLY A 395 -11.33 20.19 -7.31
N GLU A 396 -12.26 20.94 -6.71
CA GLU A 396 -12.33 21.19 -5.25
C GLU A 396 -13.29 20.22 -4.53
N GLY A 397 -13.89 19.28 -5.25
CA GLY A 397 -14.76 18.24 -4.70
C GLY A 397 -16.21 18.65 -4.46
N ASN A 398 -16.64 19.79 -4.99
CA ASN A 398 -18.05 20.19 -4.92
C ASN A 398 -18.94 19.25 -5.75
N THR A 399 -20.18 19.10 -5.31
CA THR A 399 -21.19 18.33 -6.04
C THR A 399 -22.37 19.20 -6.45
N GLY A 400 -23.00 18.85 -7.56
CA GLY A 400 -24.14 19.57 -8.10
C GLY A 400 -24.38 19.29 -9.58
N ASP A 401 -25.15 20.18 -10.19
CA ASP A 401 -25.55 20.10 -11.58
C ASP A 401 -24.54 20.82 -12.50
N PHE A 402 -24.41 20.35 -13.73
CA PHE A 402 -23.59 20.96 -14.77
C PHE A 402 -24.20 20.74 -16.16
N GLU A 403 -23.79 21.55 -17.13
CA GLU A 403 -24.10 21.37 -18.54
C GLU A 403 -22.81 21.05 -19.30
N LEU A 404 -22.81 19.90 -19.99
CA LEU A 404 -21.70 19.45 -20.84
C LEU A 404 -22.14 19.56 -22.30
N CYS A 405 -21.47 20.38 -23.09
CA CYS A 405 -21.70 20.53 -24.52
C CYS A 405 -20.54 19.95 -25.34
N VAL A 406 -20.85 19.07 -26.28
CA VAL A 406 -19.88 18.46 -27.19
C VAL A 406 -20.22 18.86 -28.63
N THR A 407 -19.22 19.35 -29.37
CA THR A 407 -19.32 19.63 -30.81
C THR A 407 -18.24 18.85 -31.55
N LEU A 408 -18.56 18.26 -32.70
CA LEU A 408 -17.61 17.51 -33.51
C LEU A 408 -17.33 18.24 -34.81
N LEU A 409 -16.07 18.57 -35.08
CA LEU A 409 -15.71 19.26 -36.30
C LEU A 409 -14.90 18.33 -37.20
N SER A 410 -15.29 18.25 -38.46
CA SER A 410 -14.43 17.73 -39.52
C SER A 410 -13.60 18.89 -40.04
N ILE A 411 -12.49 19.16 -39.35
CA ILE A 411 -11.50 20.13 -39.80
C ILE A 411 -10.59 19.39 -40.78
N VAL A 412 -11.10 19.16 -41.98
CA VAL A 412 -10.22 19.11 -43.14
C VAL A 412 -9.74 20.53 -43.35
N ALA A 413 -8.42 20.78 -43.28
CA ALA A 413 -7.89 22.06 -43.68
C ALA A 413 -8.41 22.32 -45.12
N PRO A 414 -9.40 23.22 -45.33
CA PRO A 414 -10.13 23.28 -46.60
C PRO A 414 -9.23 23.75 -47.75
N CYS A 415 -8.06 24.25 -47.37
CA CYS A 415 -7.02 24.70 -48.25
C CYS A 415 -6.06 23.58 -48.65
N ILE A 416 -5.92 22.48 -47.91
CA ILE A 416 -4.99 21.38 -48.23
C ILE A 416 -5.76 20.33 -49.05
N GLN A 417 -5.38 20.18 -50.32
CA GLN A 417 -6.03 19.23 -51.24
C GLN A 417 -5.43 17.83 -51.15
N SER A 418 -4.14 17.74 -50.87
CA SER A 418 -3.44 16.46 -50.68
C SER A 418 -2.13 16.70 -49.96
N GLU A 419 -1.69 15.74 -49.17
CA GLU A 419 -0.39 15.77 -48.52
C GLU A 419 0.30 14.41 -48.62
N THR A 420 1.63 14.42 -48.58
CA THR A 420 2.47 13.23 -48.56
C THR A 420 3.66 13.48 -47.66
N PHE A 421 4.00 12.51 -46.83
CA PHE A 421 5.19 12.53 -45.99
C PHE A 421 6.00 11.28 -46.29
N THR A 422 7.22 11.44 -46.78
CA THR A 422 8.07 10.34 -47.21
C THR A 422 9.49 10.51 -46.71
N ILE A 423 10.16 9.39 -46.43
CA ILE A 423 11.60 9.39 -46.13
C ILE A 423 12.32 9.32 -47.48
N THR A 424 13.17 10.31 -47.75
CA THR A 424 13.86 10.43 -49.05
C THR A 424 15.36 10.19 -48.97
N GLY A 425 15.90 10.09 -47.77
CA GLY A 425 17.32 9.84 -47.58
C GLY A 425 17.66 9.32 -46.20
N SER A 426 18.75 8.56 -46.15
CA SER A 426 19.38 8.06 -44.95
C SER A 426 20.89 8.22 -45.12
N SER A 427 21.54 8.91 -44.17
CA SER A 427 22.96 9.27 -44.31
C SER A 427 23.93 8.09 -44.16
N MET A 428 23.48 6.95 -43.62
CA MET A 428 24.28 5.75 -43.42
C MET A 428 23.74 4.53 -44.20
N GLY A 429 22.89 4.80 -45.20
CA GLY A 429 22.41 3.82 -46.17
C GLY A 429 21.36 2.84 -45.63
N SER A 430 20.69 3.14 -44.53
CA SER A 430 19.57 2.31 -44.05
C SER A 430 18.39 2.36 -45.03
N PRO A 431 17.59 1.27 -45.13
CA PRO A 431 16.35 1.28 -45.92
C PRO A 431 15.43 2.42 -45.48
N LEU A 432 14.68 3.01 -46.42
CA LEU A 432 13.78 4.14 -46.14
C LEU A 432 12.57 3.75 -45.27
N GLU A 433 12.31 2.45 -45.10
CA GLU A 433 11.30 1.90 -44.18
C GLU A 433 11.92 1.49 -42.82
N GLY A 434 13.23 1.71 -42.63
CA GLY A 434 13.97 1.27 -41.47
C GLY A 434 14.33 -0.23 -41.49
N PRO A 435 14.89 -0.75 -40.37
CA PRO A 435 15.31 0.00 -39.19
C PRO A 435 16.51 0.90 -39.49
N PHE A 436 16.56 2.06 -38.83
CA PHE A 436 17.64 3.05 -38.96
C PHE A 436 18.75 2.80 -37.95
N LYS A 437 19.97 3.22 -38.28
CA LYS A 437 21.14 3.06 -37.40
C LYS A 437 21.18 4.17 -36.34
N PRO A 438 21.69 3.90 -35.13
CA PRO A 438 21.99 4.96 -34.17
C PRO A 438 22.89 6.04 -34.78
N CYS A 439 22.59 7.31 -34.50
CA CYS A 439 23.27 8.50 -35.03
C CYS A 439 23.14 8.74 -36.55
N GLU A 440 22.29 7.99 -37.24
CA GLU A 440 21.98 8.25 -38.66
C GLU A 440 21.10 9.49 -38.82
N THR A 441 21.50 10.41 -39.69
CA THR A 441 20.63 11.50 -40.15
C THR A 441 19.64 10.96 -41.18
N ILE A 442 18.35 11.21 -40.95
CA ILE A 442 17.25 10.85 -41.84
C ILE A 442 16.71 12.12 -42.50
N THR A 443 16.45 12.06 -43.80
CA THR A 443 15.84 13.16 -44.57
C THR A 443 14.39 12.83 -44.85
N PHE A 444 13.52 13.75 -44.45
CA PHE A 444 12.09 13.67 -44.68
C PHE A 444 11.68 14.70 -45.74
N GLN A 445 10.76 14.32 -46.61
CA GLN A 445 10.07 15.21 -47.52
C GLN A 445 8.58 15.21 -47.18
N TYR A 446 8.10 16.36 -46.71
CA TYR A 446 6.67 16.67 -46.69
C TYR A 446 6.31 17.44 -47.96
N SER A 447 5.32 16.97 -48.70
CA SER A 447 4.77 17.67 -49.88
C SER A 447 3.28 17.84 -49.72
N THR A 448 2.78 19.05 -50.00
CA THR A 448 1.36 19.36 -49.93
C THR A 448 0.91 20.13 -51.16
N ASN A 449 -0.29 19.83 -51.65
CA ASN A 449 -1.00 20.64 -52.62
C ASN A 449 -2.05 21.46 -51.87
N PHE A 450 -2.13 22.75 -52.16
CA PHE A 450 -3.09 23.63 -51.52
C PHE A 450 -3.88 24.46 -52.53
N TYR A 451 -5.12 24.78 -52.18
CA TYR A 451 -5.98 25.71 -52.89
C TYR A 451 -5.76 27.13 -52.33
N SER A 452 -5.32 28.06 -53.18
CA SER A 452 -5.32 29.49 -52.88
C SER A 452 -6.56 30.14 -53.49
N GLY A 453 -7.60 30.40 -52.67
CA GLY A 453 -8.84 31.04 -53.10
C GLY A 453 -9.90 31.11 -52.01
N GLY A 454 -10.73 32.16 -52.02
CA GLY A 454 -11.75 32.38 -50.99
C GLY A 454 -11.12 32.75 -49.62
N VAL A 455 -11.49 32.03 -48.56
CA VAL A 455 -10.89 32.19 -47.21
C VAL A 455 -9.50 31.55 -47.09
N CYS A 456 -9.08 30.75 -48.07
CA CYS A 456 -7.76 30.15 -48.14
C CYS A 456 -6.76 31.10 -48.80
N GLN A 457 -5.90 31.70 -47.98
CA GLN A 457 -4.96 32.74 -48.43
C GLN A 457 -3.58 32.13 -48.71
N TRP A 458 -2.87 31.63 -47.69
CA TRP A 458 -1.49 31.15 -47.80
C TRP A 458 -1.17 30.07 -46.75
N ILE A 459 -0.16 29.24 -47.02
CA ILE A 459 0.46 28.38 -45.99
C ILE A 459 1.40 29.26 -45.16
N HIS A 460 1.16 29.40 -43.86
CA HIS A 460 1.96 30.29 -43.00
C HIS A 460 3.22 29.62 -42.45
N THR A 461 3.10 28.43 -41.86
CA THR A 461 4.20 27.79 -41.12
C THR A 461 4.12 26.27 -41.23
N PHE A 462 5.28 25.62 -41.25
CA PHE A 462 5.42 24.18 -40.96
C PHE A 462 6.13 24.04 -39.62
N ILE A 463 5.49 23.37 -38.65
CA ILE A 463 6.09 23.07 -37.35
C ILE A 463 6.25 21.55 -37.26
N PRO A 464 7.47 21.01 -37.38
CA PRO A 464 7.69 19.60 -37.13
C PRO A 464 7.51 19.31 -35.63
N TYR A 465 6.66 18.35 -35.30
CA TYR A 465 6.54 17.78 -33.96
C TYR A 465 7.05 16.33 -34.00
N ILE A 466 7.90 15.97 -33.04
CA ILE A 466 8.40 14.61 -32.84
C ILE A 466 7.80 14.16 -31.50
N SER A 467 7.18 12.97 -31.47
CA SER A 467 6.50 12.46 -30.28
C SER A 467 7.41 12.34 -29.07
N ASP A 468 6.80 12.31 -27.89
CA ASP A 468 7.46 12.26 -26.57
C ASP A 468 8.44 11.09 -26.39
N CYS A 469 8.40 10.08 -27.25
CA CYS A 469 9.41 9.02 -27.31
C CYS A 469 10.84 9.53 -27.61
N TRP A 470 11.00 10.79 -28.06
CA TRP A 470 12.28 11.41 -28.45
C TRP A 470 12.61 12.71 -27.68
N ASN A 471 11.94 12.97 -26.56
CA ASN A 471 11.80 14.28 -25.87
C ASN A 471 13.10 15.01 -25.45
N ASN A 472 14.29 14.42 -25.59
CA ASN A 472 15.57 15.07 -25.25
C ASN A 472 16.47 15.37 -26.47
N GLN A 473 15.94 15.28 -27.69
CA GLN A 473 16.69 15.51 -28.92
C GLN A 473 15.84 16.27 -29.95
N VAL A 474 15.22 17.41 -29.58
CA VAL A 474 14.73 18.34 -30.62
C VAL A 474 15.98 18.83 -31.37
N PRO A 475 16.19 18.49 -32.65
CA PRO A 475 17.35 19.00 -33.37
C PRO A 475 17.21 20.51 -33.45
N ASN A 476 18.29 21.24 -33.15
CA ASN A 476 18.41 22.60 -33.67
C ASN A 476 18.12 22.54 -35.17
N LEU A 477 17.16 23.35 -35.65
CA LEU A 477 16.94 23.53 -37.09
C LEU A 477 18.23 24.12 -37.68
N VAL A 478 19.08 23.27 -38.26
CA VAL A 478 20.43 23.66 -38.72
C VAL A 478 20.40 24.42 -40.05
N GLY A 479 19.25 24.46 -40.74
CA GLY A 479 19.09 25.18 -41.99
C GLY A 479 17.64 25.47 -42.35
N TYR A 480 17.38 26.69 -42.82
CA TYR A 480 16.09 27.10 -43.36
C TYR A 480 15.97 26.69 -44.84
N PRO A 481 14.76 26.36 -45.34
CA PRO A 481 14.56 26.11 -46.76
C PRO A 481 14.98 27.33 -47.60
N ALA A 482 15.86 27.12 -48.58
CA ALA A 482 16.20 28.17 -49.53
C ALA A 482 14.98 28.46 -50.43
N GLY A 483 14.66 29.75 -50.57
CA GLY A 483 13.44 30.24 -51.22
C GLY A 483 13.15 29.57 -52.56
N THR A 484 12.03 28.86 -52.65
CA THR A 484 11.44 28.46 -53.92
C THR A 484 10.70 29.65 -54.52
N THR A 485 10.81 29.84 -55.84
CA THR A 485 10.30 30.99 -56.62
C THR A 485 8.76 31.11 -56.71
N ALA A 486 8.03 30.66 -55.69
CA ALA A 486 6.60 30.94 -55.52
C ALA A 486 6.43 31.73 -54.20
N GLY A 487 6.44 33.07 -54.29
CA GLY A 487 5.92 33.98 -53.25
C GLY A 487 6.50 33.82 -51.83
N ASN A 488 7.71 34.34 -51.61
CA ASN A 488 8.29 34.80 -50.34
C ASN A 488 7.68 34.24 -49.02
N PHE A 489 8.18 33.09 -48.56
CA PHE A 489 8.19 32.79 -47.13
C PHE A 489 9.18 33.75 -46.43
N ASN A 490 8.68 34.73 -45.69
CA ASN A 490 9.48 35.45 -44.69
C ASN A 490 9.21 34.82 -43.32
N TRP A 491 10.18 34.10 -42.78
CA TRP A 491 10.18 33.76 -41.36
C TRP A 491 10.40 35.05 -40.57
N TYR A 492 9.41 35.45 -39.77
CA TYR A 492 9.61 36.49 -38.76
C TYR A 492 10.52 35.91 -37.66
N PRO A 493 11.68 36.51 -37.35
CA PRO A 493 12.43 36.08 -36.18
C PRO A 493 11.67 36.46 -34.90
N ALA A 494 11.84 35.62 -33.88
CA ALA A 494 11.42 35.91 -32.52
C ALA A 494 11.99 37.26 -32.07
N GLY A 495 11.10 38.16 -31.62
CA GLY A 495 11.46 39.23 -30.70
C GLY A 495 11.62 38.68 -29.30
#